data_AF-A0A925G686-F1
#
_entry.id   AF-A0A925G686-F1
#
_cell.length_a   1.000
_cell.length_b   1.000
_cell.length_c   1.000
_cell.angle_alpha   90.00
_cell.angle_beta   90.00
_cell.angle_gamma   90.00
#
_symmetry.space_group_name_H-M   'P 1'
#
loop_
_entity.id
_entity.type
_entity.pdbx_description
1 polymer ?
#
loop_
_entity_poly.entity_id
_entity_poly.type
_entity_poly.pdbx_seq_one_letter_code
_entity_poly.pdbx_strand_id
1 'polypeptide(L)' 'MNSIAISGSPRENVGKRDAKELRYQGKVPAVLYGGKEQLHFAV' A
#
# COMPACT_ATOMS: atom_id res chain seq x y z
N MET A 1 3.82 17.56 -18.44
CA MET A 1 3.10 16.80 -17.38
C MET A 1 4.09 15.80 -16.82
N ASN A 2 4.49 15.95 -15.56
CA ASN A 2 5.52 15.10 -14.97
C ASN A 2 4.85 13.84 -14.42
N SER A 3 5.40 12.68 -14.76
CA SER A 3 4.90 11.37 -14.32
C SER A 3 5.95 10.67 -13.47
N ILE A 4 5.50 9.97 -12.44
CA ILE A 4 6.35 9.17 -11.56
C ILE A 4 5.73 7.78 -11.50
N ALA A 5 6.55 6.75 -11.68
CA ALA A 5 6.14 5.36 -11.51
C ALA A 5 6.43 4.91 -10.07
N ILE A 6 5.44 4.30 -9.42
CA ILE A 6 5.55 3.73 -8.08
C ILE A 6 5.24 2.24 -8.18
N SER A 7 6.19 1.39 -7.78
CA SER A 7 6.00 -0.06 -7.73
C SER A 7 5.51 -0.46 -6.34
N GLY A 8 4.39 -1.18 -6.26
CA GLY A 8 3.83 -1.65 -5.00
C GLY A 8 3.24 -3.05 -5.12
N SER A 9 3.04 -3.72 -3.99
CA SER A 9 2.43 -5.04 -3.90
C SER A 9 1.08 -4.98 -3.18
N PRO A 10 0.05 -5.75 -3.59
CA PRO A 10 -1.21 -5.82 -2.88
C PRO A 10 -1.03 -6.22 -1.41
N ARG A 11 -1.85 -5.65 -0.53
CA ARG A 11 -1.90 -6.05 0.88
C ARG A 11 -2.98 -7.09 1.09
N GLU A 12 -2.59 -8.30 1.46
CA GLU A 12 -3.54 -9.37 1.78
C GLU A 12 -4.32 -9.11 3.08
N ASN A 13 -3.71 -8.38 4.04
CA ASN A 13 -4.32 -8.08 5.32
C ASN A 13 -4.18 -6.59 5.71
N VAL A 14 -5.24 -6.03 6.32
CA VAL A 14 -5.34 -4.59 6.67
C VAL A 14 -5.30 -4.30 8.18
N GLY A 15 -4.83 -5.25 8.99
CA GLY A 15 -4.81 -5.12 10.46
C GLY A 15 -3.60 -4.38 11.04
N LYS A 16 -3.69 -4.04 12.34
CA LYS A 16 -2.61 -3.40 13.12
C LYS A 16 -1.29 -4.18 13.06
N ARG A 17 -1.37 -5.50 13.21
CA ARG A 17 -0.19 -6.39 13.24
C ARG A 17 0.55 -6.36 11.90
N ASP A 18 -0.18 -6.52 10.81
CA ASP A 18 0.45 -6.61 9.47
C ASP A 18 0.95 -5.25 9.00
N ALA A 19 0.26 -4.16 9.36
CA ALA A 19 0.77 -2.81 9.13
C ALA A 19 2.04 -2.52 9.95
N LYS A 20 2.19 -3.11 11.14
CA LYS A 20 3.41 -3.00 11.95
C LYS A 20 4.56 -3.78 11.30
N GLU A 21 4.27 -4.99 10.84
CA GLU A 21 5.23 -5.85 10.15
C GLU A 21 5.77 -5.21 8.86
N LEU A 22 4.89 -4.65 8.02
CA LEU A 22 5.30 -3.92 6.81
C LEU A 22 6.29 -2.80 7.13
N ARG A 23 6.05 -2.02 8.20
CA ARG A 23 6.97 -0.95 8.62
C ARG A 23 8.31 -1.49 9.13
N TYR A 24 8.32 -2.63 9.81
CA TYR A 24 9.57 -3.29 10.22
C TYR A 24 10.38 -3.80 9.02
N GLN A 25 9.70 -4.19 7.95
CA GLN A 25 10.33 -4.54 6.67
C GLN A 25 10.73 -3.30 5.84
N GLY A 26 10.57 -2.09 6.38
CA GLY A 26 10.88 -0.84 5.68
C GLY A 26 9.85 -0.44 4.61
N LYS A 27 8.71 -1.12 4.54
CA LYS A 27 7.63 -0.85 3.58
C LYS A 27 6.60 0.11 4.14
N VAL A 28 5.92 0.83 3.26
CA VAL A 28 4.90 1.82 3.58
C VAL A 28 3.52 1.31 3.14
N PRO A 29 2.58 1.08 4.06
CA PRO A 29 1.20 0.76 3.71
C PRO A 29 0.49 1.99 3.12
N ALA A 30 -0.16 1.81 1.96
CA ALA A 30 -0.90 2.84 1.24
C ALA A 30 -2.27 2.34 0.75
N VAL A 31 -3.13 3.29 0.36
CA VAL A 31 -4.45 3.00 -0.22
C VAL A 31 -4.66 3.90 -1.42
N LEU A 32 -5.07 3.32 -2.55
CA LEU A 32 -5.53 4.07 -3.73
C LEU A 32 -7.06 4.03 -3.76
N TYR A 33 -7.67 5.19 -3.91
CA TYR A 33 -9.12 5.37 -3.91
C TYR A 33 -9.54 6.39 -4.98
N GLY A 34 -10.85 6.57 -5.16
CA GLY A 34 -11.43 7.46 -6.18
C GLY A 34 -11.92 6.75 -7.45
N GLY A 35 -11.73 5.43 -7.52
CA GLY A 35 -12.34 4.55 -8.52
C GLY A 35 -13.53 3.76 -7.97
N LYS A 36 -13.82 2.61 -8.58
CA LYS A 36 -14.91 1.70 -8.14
C LYS A 36 -14.63 1.02 -6.80
N GLU A 37 -13.35 0.79 -6.49
CA GLU A 37 -12.90 0.03 -5.33
C GLU A 37 -11.71 0.72 -4.65
N GLN A 38 -11.45 0.35 -3.41
CA GLN A 38 -10.26 0.78 -2.66
C GLN A 38 -9.18 -0.29 -2.80
N LEU A 39 -8.01 0.09 -3.31
CA LEU A 39 -6.88 -0.82 -3.45
C LEU A 39 -5.91 -0.61 -2.29
N HIS A 40 -5.75 -1.64 -1.45
CA HIS A 40 -4.74 -1.65 -0.40
C HIS A 40 -3.43 -2.23 -0.95
N PHE A 41 -2.34 -1.48 -0.83
CA PHE A 41 -1.02 -1.91 -1.30
C PHE A 41 0.09 -1.43 -0.36
N ALA A 42 1.28 -2.00 -0.51
CA ALA A 42 2.48 -1.60 0.20
C ALA A 42 3.57 -1.26 -0.81
N VAL A 43 4.34 -0.23 -0.50
CA VAL A 43 5.45 0.29 -1.29
C VAL A 43 6.75 0.10 -0.53
#